data_AF-A0AB73TLW6-F1
#
_entry.id   AF-A0AB73TLW6-F1
#
_cell.length_a   1.000
_cell.length_b   1.000
_cell.length_c   1.000
_cell.angle_alpha   90.00
_cell.angle_beta   90.00
_cell.angle_gamma   90.00
#
_symmetry.space_group_name_H-M   'P 1'
#
loop_
_entity.id
_entity.type
_entity.pdbx_description
1 polymer ?
#
loop_
_entity_poly.entity_id
_entity_poly.type
_entity_poly.pdbx_seq_one_letter_code
_entity_poly.pdbx_strand_id
1 'polypeptide(L)'
;IPKELLFSLWQNNGDKHPYSGGVYSGNDYILAQGNINRFHAVAAMKKDTKDAIVMESNIQSDKNIKLPATDLRNQIYELMEGVNLKS
;
A
#
# COMPACT_ATOMS: atom_id res chain seq x y z
N ILE A 1 -21.13 -4.59 -1.75
CA ILE A 1 -20.38 -5.24 -2.85
C ILE A 1 -19.86 -6.56 -2.31
N PRO A 2 -20.12 -7.72 -2.96
CA PRO A 2 -19.56 -9.00 -2.56
C PRO A 2 -18.02 -8.97 -2.53
N LYS A 3 -17.37 -9.63 -1.54
CA LYS A 3 -15.90 -9.67 -1.39
C LYS A 3 -15.22 -10.12 -2.70
N GLU A 4 -15.79 -11.12 -3.36
CA GLU A 4 -15.35 -11.63 -4.65
C GLU A 4 -15.44 -10.59 -5.77
N LEU A 5 -16.54 -9.83 -5.83
CA LEU A 5 -16.70 -8.76 -6.81
C LEU A 5 -15.71 -7.61 -6.56
N LEU A 6 -15.50 -7.22 -5.30
CA LEU A 6 -14.52 -6.19 -4.94
C LEU A 6 -13.11 -6.58 -5.35
N PHE A 7 -12.70 -7.82 -5.07
CA PHE A 7 -11.37 -8.31 -5.44
C PHE A 7 -11.23 -8.63 -6.93
N SER A 8 -12.33 -8.88 -7.64
CA SER A 8 -12.28 -8.99 -9.11
C SER A 8 -11.88 -7.67 -9.78
N LEU A 9 -12.20 -6.53 -9.14
CA LEU A 9 -11.77 -5.20 -9.60
C LEU A 9 -10.29 -4.92 -9.27
N TRP A 10 -9.78 -5.49 -8.17
CA TRP A 10 -8.40 -5.37 -7.72
C TRP A 10 -7.60 -6.61 -8.12
N GLN A 11 -7.40 -6.82 -9.42
CA GLN A 11 -6.70 -8.01 -9.94
C GLN A 11 -5.29 -8.14 -9.38
N ASN A 12 -4.79 -9.38 -9.30
CA ASN A 12 -3.43 -9.67 -8.87
C ASN A 12 -2.44 -9.14 -9.92
N ASN A 13 -1.48 -8.32 -9.50
CA ASN A 13 -0.49 -7.76 -10.40
C ASN A 13 0.87 -7.60 -9.69
N GLY A 14 1.86 -8.36 -10.14
CA GLY A 14 3.20 -8.34 -9.57
C GLY A 14 4.08 -7.20 -10.06
N ASP A 15 3.69 -6.52 -11.15
CA ASP A 15 4.50 -5.50 -11.79
C ASP A 15 3.96 -4.10 -11.50
N LYS A 16 4.76 -3.32 -10.75
CA LYS A 16 4.63 -1.85 -10.58
C LYS A 16 3.30 -1.36 -9.98
N HIS A 17 2.56 -2.20 -9.27
CA HIS A 17 1.34 -1.87 -8.53
C HIS A 17 0.37 -0.97 -9.33
N PRO A 18 -0.27 -1.44 -10.42
CA PRO A 18 -1.19 -0.60 -11.18
C PRO A 18 -2.39 -0.15 -10.35
N TYR A 19 -2.87 1.06 -10.63
CA TYR A 19 -4.04 1.64 -9.98
C TYR A 19 -5.33 1.09 -10.59
N SER A 20 -6.21 0.52 -9.77
CA SER A 20 -7.54 0.01 -10.16
C SER A 20 -8.54 0.18 -9.02
N GLY A 21 -9.73 0.68 -9.32
CA GLY A 21 -10.84 0.72 -8.37
C GLY A 21 -10.54 1.43 -7.05
N GLY A 22 -9.70 2.47 -7.07
CA GLY A 22 -9.36 3.28 -5.88
C GLY A 22 -8.07 2.88 -5.15
N VAL A 23 -7.40 1.82 -5.56
CA VAL A 23 -6.19 1.30 -4.89
C VAL A 23 -5.13 0.88 -5.90
N TYR A 24 -3.88 0.72 -5.46
CA TYR A 24 -2.84 0.05 -6.23
C TYR A 24 -2.84 -1.44 -5.87
N SER A 25 -2.76 -2.33 -6.86
CA SER A 25 -2.87 -3.78 -6.63
C SER A 25 -1.53 -4.49 -6.82
N GLY A 26 -1.14 -5.30 -5.82
CA GLY A 26 -0.01 -6.22 -5.86
C GLY A 26 -0.42 -7.66 -6.21
N ASN A 27 0.48 -8.62 -5.99
CA ASN A 27 0.26 -10.05 -6.25
C ASN A 27 -0.88 -10.64 -5.41
N ASP A 28 -0.95 -10.34 -4.12
CA ASP A 28 -1.99 -10.82 -3.21
C ASP A 28 -2.46 -9.73 -2.23
N TYR A 29 -2.10 -8.48 -2.51
CA TYR A 29 -2.35 -7.34 -1.64
C TYR A 29 -2.81 -6.11 -2.40
N ILE A 30 -3.28 -5.11 -1.66
CA ILE A 30 -3.63 -3.79 -2.16
C ILE A 30 -2.94 -2.72 -1.33
N LEU A 31 -2.64 -1.59 -1.96
CA LEU A 31 -2.10 -0.40 -1.34
C LEU A 31 -3.05 0.77 -1.58
N ALA A 32 -3.41 1.50 -0.53
CA ALA A 32 -4.16 2.74 -0.62
C ALA A 32 -3.32 3.89 -0.07
N GLN A 33 -3.58 5.09 -0.57
CA GLN A 33 -3.00 6.32 -0.06
C GLN A 33 -4.02 7.46 -0.18
N GLY A 34 -4.06 8.32 0.83
CA GLY A 34 -4.86 9.53 0.87
C GLY A 34 -4.04 10.66 1.43
N ASN A 35 -4.06 11.81 0.76
CA ASN A 35 -3.36 13.01 1.19
C ASN A 35 -4.38 14.14 1.31
N ILE A 36 -4.51 14.73 2.50
CA ILE A 36 -5.34 15.92 2.75
C ILE A 36 -4.45 16.96 3.43
N ASN A 37 -4.18 18.07 2.73
CA ASN A 37 -3.23 19.08 3.18
C ASN A 37 -1.85 18.48 3.51
N ARG A 38 -1.43 18.58 4.78
CA ARG A 38 -0.16 18.00 5.30
C ARG A 38 -0.34 16.61 5.92
N PHE A 39 -1.56 16.08 5.91
CA PHE A 39 -1.86 14.76 6.45
C PHE A 39 -1.80 13.72 5.34
N HIS A 40 -1.02 12.68 5.59
CA HIS A 40 -0.83 11.52 4.74
C HIS A 40 -1.35 10.31 5.50
N ALA A 41 -2.26 9.56 4.89
CA ALA A 41 -2.73 8.27 5.36
C ALA A 41 -2.41 7.24 4.28
N VAL A 42 -1.77 6.15 4.67
CA VAL A 42 -1.38 5.07 3.76
C VAL A 42 -1.77 3.74 4.38
N ALA A 43 -2.25 2.82 3.54
CA ALA A 43 -2.61 1.49 3.97
C ALA A 43 -2.08 0.44 3.00
N ALA A 44 -1.70 -0.72 3.52
CA ALA A 44 -1.45 -1.95 2.77
C ALA A 44 -2.28 -3.06 3.40
N MET A 45 -2.90 -3.93 2.59
CA MET A 45 -3.76 -4.99 3.09
C MET A 45 -3.67 -6.22 2.20
N LYS A 46 -3.54 -7.42 2.78
CA LYS A 46 -3.72 -8.67 2.05
C LYS A 46 -5.17 -8.83 1.60
N LYS A 47 -5.37 -9.34 0.38
CA LYS A 47 -6.71 -9.61 -0.15
C LYS A 47 -7.43 -10.72 0.63
N ASP A 48 -6.70 -11.57 1.35
CA ASP A 48 -7.31 -12.53 2.27
C ASP A 48 -7.85 -11.89 3.58
N THR A 49 -7.62 -10.59 3.76
CA THR A 49 -8.05 -9.74 4.88
C THR A 49 -7.47 -10.11 6.25
N LYS A 50 -6.38 -10.90 6.30
CA LYS A 50 -5.76 -11.29 7.57
C LYS A 50 -4.76 -10.26 8.09
N ASP A 51 -4.06 -9.60 7.17
CA ASP A 51 -2.99 -8.67 7.50
C ASP A 51 -3.24 -7.29 6.89
N ALA A 52 -3.02 -6.25 7.69
CA ALA A 52 -3.09 -4.87 7.26
C ALA A 52 -2.07 -3.99 8.01
N ILE A 53 -1.49 -3.04 7.29
CA ILE A 53 -0.68 -1.96 7.83
C ILE A 53 -1.44 -0.67 7.54
N VAL A 54 -1.63 0.17 8.56
CA VAL A 54 -2.17 1.52 8.41
C VAL A 54 -1.19 2.49 9.06
N MET A 55 -0.80 3.53 8.33
CA MET A 55 0.10 4.56 8.83
C MET A 55 -0.45 5.93 8.52
N GLU A 56 -0.31 6.84 9.47
CA GLU A 56 -0.70 8.23 9.32
C GLU A 56 0.47 9.13 9.69
N SER A 57 0.62 10.24 8.96
CA SER A 57 1.63 11.26 9.22
C SER A 57 1.00 12.63 9.00
N ASN A 58 1.21 13.54 9.96
CA ASN A 58 0.86 14.95 9.82
C ASN A 58 1.99 15.80 9.22
N ILE A 59 3.06 15.14 8.79
CA ILE A 59 4.21 15.75 8.14
C ILE A 59 4.19 15.33 6.68
N GLN A 60 4.10 16.32 5.80
CA GLN A 60 4.39 16.15 4.37
C GLN A 60 5.90 15.98 4.22
N SER A 61 6.32 14.75 3.92
CA SER A 61 7.74 14.41 3.75
C SER A 61 8.22 14.83 2.37
N ASP A 62 9.31 15.59 2.31
CA ASP A 62 10.13 15.72 1.11
C ASP A 62 11.07 14.51 1.03
N LYS A 63 11.07 13.80 -0.10
CA LYS A 63 11.93 12.62 -0.34
C LYS A 63 13.43 12.91 -0.13
N ASN A 64 13.85 14.16 -0.25
CA ASN A 64 15.24 14.57 -0.05
C ASN A 64 15.62 14.73 1.43
N ILE A 65 14.63 14.80 2.34
CA ILE A 65 14.83 15.08 3.77
C ILE A 65 14.37 13.88 4.62
N LYS A 66 13.27 13.23 4.25
CA LYS A 66 12.67 12.11 4.99
C LYS A 66 11.92 11.18 4.04
N LEU A 67 12.01 9.88 4.31
CA LEU A 67 11.21 8.88 3.58
C LEU A 67 9.70 9.16 3.74
N PRO A 68 8.93 9.19 2.64
CA PRO A 68 7.49 9.31 2.70
C PRO A 68 6.79 8.12 3.31
N ALA A 69 5.59 8.37 3.85
CA ALA A 69 4.73 7.34 4.41
C ALA A 69 4.45 6.21 3.41
N THR A 70 4.34 6.52 2.11
CA THR A 70 4.15 5.53 1.04
C THR A 70 5.32 4.58 0.91
N ASP A 71 6.54 5.09 1.05
CA ASP A 71 7.77 4.33 0.90
C ASP A 71 7.98 3.45 2.15
N LEU A 72 7.70 3.98 3.35
CA LEU A 72 7.71 3.23 4.60
C LEU A 72 6.66 2.10 4.61
N ARG A 73 5.43 2.39 4.18
CA ARG A 73 4.38 1.36 4.03
C ARG A 73 4.86 0.23 3.14
N ASN A 74 5.44 0.55 1.97
CA ASN A 74 5.94 -0.46 1.05
C ASN A 74 7.06 -1.29 1.69
N GLN A 75 8.02 -0.67 2.38
CA GLN A 75 9.11 -1.39 3.06
C GLN A 75 8.60 -2.33 4.16
N ILE A 76 7.68 -1.87 5.01
CA ILE A 76 7.10 -2.71 6.07
C ILE A 76 6.34 -3.88 5.44
N TYR A 77 5.63 -3.63 4.35
CA TYR A 77 4.90 -4.68 3.65
C TYR A 77 5.85 -5.70 2.98
N GLU A 78 6.90 -5.24 2.30
CA GLU A 78 7.95 -6.10 1.72
C GLU A 78 8.63 -6.97 2.80
N LEU A 79 8.88 -6.41 3.99
CA LEU A 79 9.38 -7.15 5.15
C LEU A 79 8.39 -8.22 5.62
N MET A 80 7.08 -7.91 5.66
CA MET A 80 6.04 -8.88 6.04
C MET A 80 5.89 -10.01 5.01
N GLU A 81 6.08 -9.73 3.72
CA GLU A 81 6.06 -10.74 2.65
C GLU A 81 7.34 -11.58 2.58
N GLY A 82 8.36 -11.28 3.41
CA GLY A 82 9.65 -11.98 3.38
C GLY A 82 10.44 -11.75 2.09
N VAL A 83 10.13 -10.67 1.35
CA VAL A 83 10.92 -10.26 0.18
C VAL A 83 12.23 -9.69 0.71
N ASN A 84 13.34 -10.32 0.36
CA ASN A 84 14.68 -9.84 0.70
C ASN A 84 14.84 -8.39 0.19
N LEU A 85 14.84 -7.42 1.11
CA LEU A 85 15.33 -6.09 0.84
C LEU A 85 16.77 -6.26 0.36
N LYS A 86 17.04 -6.07 -0.94
CA LYS A 86 18.42 -6.07 -1.42
C LYS A 86 19.19 -5.00 -0.63
N SER A 87 20.20 -5.46 0.11
CA SER A 87 21.16 -4.64 0.86
C SER A 87 21.88 -3.65 -0.02
#